data_AF-A0A2V2YSV8-F1
#
_entry.id   AF-A0A2V2YSV8-F1
#
_cell.length_a   1.000
_cell.length_b   1.000
_cell.length_c   1.000
_cell.angle_alpha   90.00
_cell.angle_beta   90.00
_cell.angle_gamma   90.00
#
_symmetry.space_group_name_H-M   'P 1'
#
loop_
_entity.id
_entity.type
_entity.pdbx_description
1 polymer ?
#
loop_
_entity_poly.entity_id
_entity_poly.type
_entity_poly.pdbx_seq_one_letter_code
_entity_poly.pdbx_strand_id
1 'polypeptide(L)'
;MIQYGSDVITELKFVSFQPTIERRNNQLVDIELIPELWKGTPVPDGITELTVYVVCTVGGQIAQIVPYDEGIDCEFQFTVSEKEQISAYILSEDIQGRIRNLTSPI
;
A
#
# COMPACT_ATOMS: atom_id res chain seq x y z
N MET A 1 5.01 -10.60 3.86
CA MET A 1 3.69 -11.19 3.68
C MET A 1 3.50 -12.37 4.61
N ILE A 2 2.37 -12.40 5.29
CA ILE A 2 1.98 -13.41 6.27
C ILE A 2 0.57 -13.87 5.88
N GLN A 3 0.40 -15.14 5.50
CA GLN A 3 -0.92 -15.70 5.21
C GLN A 3 -1.65 -15.99 6.53
N TYR A 4 -2.95 -15.70 6.62
CA TYR A 4 -3.73 -16.03 7.80
C TYR A 4 -3.69 -17.53 8.10
N GLY A 5 -3.30 -17.90 9.32
CA GLY A 5 -3.21 -19.29 9.76
C GLY A 5 -1.95 -20.04 9.34
N SER A 6 -0.94 -19.35 8.77
CA SER A 6 0.36 -19.93 8.42
C SER A 6 1.49 -19.35 9.28
N ASP A 7 2.44 -20.19 9.67
CA ASP A 7 3.69 -19.78 10.33
C ASP A 7 4.78 -19.36 9.31
N VAL A 8 4.50 -19.45 8.01
CA VAL A 8 5.43 -19.08 6.95
C VAL A 8 5.34 -17.57 6.68
N ILE A 9 6.47 -16.90 6.84
CA ILE A 9 6.64 -15.48 6.54
C ILE A 9 7.50 -15.35 5.29
N THR A 10 6.97 -14.70 4.27
CA THR A 10 7.70 -14.38 3.04
C THR A 10 7.86 -12.87 2.95
N GLU A 11 9.06 -12.36 3.18
CA GLU A 11 9.29 -10.91 3.19
C GLU A 11 9.56 -10.39 1.78
N LEU A 12 8.71 -9.48 1.30
CA LEU A 12 8.84 -8.78 0.05
C LEU A 12 9.73 -7.55 0.20
N LYS A 13 10.48 -7.26 -0.87
CA LYS A 13 11.28 -6.05 -0.99
C LYS A 13 10.75 -5.20 -2.13
N PHE A 14 10.29 -4.01 -1.78
CA PHE A 14 9.77 -3.04 -2.74
C PHE A 14 10.91 -2.19 -3.30
N VAL A 15 10.99 -2.07 -4.62
CA VAL A 15 11.97 -1.21 -5.33
C VAL A 15 11.38 0.17 -5.56
N SER A 16 10.14 0.21 -6.03
CA SER A 16 9.40 1.44 -6.32
C SER A 16 7.89 1.19 -6.17
N PHE A 17 7.11 2.27 -6.19
CA PHE A 17 5.65 2.21 -6.18
C PHE A 17 5.10 3.11 -7.28
N GLN A 18 4.07 2.66 -7.97
CA GLN A 18 3.26 3.49 -8.86
C GLN A 18 1.96 3.86 -8.14
N PRO A 19 1.77 5.12 -7.71
CA PRO A 19 0.63 5.52 -6.91
C PRO A 19 -0.51 6.11 -7.75
N THR A 20 -1.72 5.61 -7.53
CA THR A 20 -2.98 6.27 -7.87
C THR A 20 -3.55 6.85 -6.58
N ILE A 21 -3.80 8.16 -6.56
CA ILE A 21 -4.21 8.89 -5.34
C ILE A 21 -5.55 9.56 -5.61
N GLU A 22 -6.56 9.20 -4.82
CA GLU A 22 -7.93 9.71 -4.98
C GLU A 22 -8.49 10.22 -3.66
N ARG A 23 -9.15 11.37 -3.71
CA ARG A 23 -9.79 11.94 -2.52
C ARG A 23 -11.18 11.33 -2.35
N ARG A 24 -11.32 10.41 -1.40
CA ARG A 24 -12.60 9.76 -1.07
C ARG A 24 -13.66 10.75 -0.61
N ASN A 25 -13.28 11.66 0.30
CA ASN A 25 -14.17 12.67 0.86
C ASN A 25 -13.37 13.81 1.53
N ASN A 26 -14.05 14.61 2.36
CA ASN A 26 -13.42 15.74 3.07
C ASN A 26 -12.39 15.31 4.13
N GLN A 27 -12.36 14.05 4.53
CA GLN A 27 -11.51 13.53 5.61
C GLN A 27 -10.49 12.50 5.14
N LEU A 28 -10.83 11.69 4.12
CA LEU A 28 -10.07 10.52 3.69
C LEU A 28 -9.59 10.62 2.24
N VAL A 29 -8.44 10.00 2.01
CA VAL A 29 -7.76 9.84 0.73
C VAL A 29 -7.38 8.38 0.59
N ASP A 30 -7.74 7.82 -0.56
CA ASP A 30 -7.39 6.45 -0.96
C ASP A 30 -6.16 6.49 -1.85
N ILE A 31 -5.24 5.58 -1.59
CA ILE A 31 -4.00 5.47 -2.33
C ILE A 31 -3.80 4.01 -2.71
N GLU A 32 -3.89 3.73 -3.99
CA GLU A 32 -3.51 2.44 -4.56
C GLU A 32 -2.05 2.52 -5.00
N LEU A 33 -1.23 1.61 -4.50
CA LEU A 33 0.16 1.49 -4.93
C LEU A 33 0.34 0.16 -5.65
N ILE A 34 0.79 0.23 -6.90
CA ILE A 34 1.29 -0.95 -7.62
C ILE A 34 2.79 -1.04 -7.32
N PRO A 35 3.24 -2.05 -6.54
CA PRO A 35 4.64 -2.19 -6.17
C PRO A 35 5.47 -2.79 -7.31
N GLU A 36 6.64 -2.24 -7.55
CA GLU A 36 7.70 -2.94 -8.28
C GLU A 36 8.52 -3.77 -7.28
N LEU A 37 8.52 -5.09 -7.44
CA LEU A 37 9.21 -6.00 -6.53
C LEU A 37 10.64 -6.26 -6.98
N TRP A 38 11.54 -6.44 -6.01
CA TRP A 38 12.89 -6.87 -6.31
C TRP A 38 12.87 -8.31 -6.86
N LYS A 39 13.54 -8.55 -7.99
CA LYS A 39 13.44 -9.80 -8.77
C LYS A 39 13.81 -11.09 -8.02
N GLY A 40 14.60 -10.98 -6.95
CA GLY A 40 15.00 -12.15 -6.15
C GLY A 40 14.14 -12.37 -4.90
N THR A 41 13.05 -11.62 -4.72
CA THR A 41 12.09 -11.86 -3.63
C THR A 41 10.93 -12.69 -4.14
N PRO A 42 10.69 -13.90 -3.62
CA PRO A 42 9.56 -14.72 -4.05
C PRO A 42 8.25 -14.08 -3.58
N VAL A 43 7.30 -13.97 -4.50
CA VAL A 43 5.91 -13.63 -4.16
C VAL A 43 5.24 -14.89 -3.56
N PRO A 44 4.48 -14.78 -2.46
CA PRO A 44 3.73 -15.92 -1.92
C PRO A 44 2.84 -16.58 -2.99
N ASP A 45 2.79 -17.92 -2.98
CA ASP A 45 1.81 -18.66 -3.77
C ASP A 45 0.39 -18.20 -3.39
N GLY A 46 -0.43 -17.88 -4.40
CA GLY A 46 -1.78 -17.34 -4.21
C GLY A 46 -1.90 -15.82 -4.38
N ILE A 47 -0.82 -15.12 -4.74
CA ILE A 47 -0.86 -13.71 -5.14
C ILE A 47 -0.50 -13.61 -6.61
N THR A 48 -1.45 -13.10 -7.40
CA THR A 48 -1.32 -12.95 -8.85
C THR A 48 -1.01 -11.50 -9.21
N GLU A 49 -1.69 -10.54 -8.57
CA GLU A 49 -1.54 -9.11 -8.84
C GLU A 49 -1.62 -8.32 -7.52
N LEU A 50 -0.47 -8.20 -6.84
CA LEU A 50 -0.36 -7.48 -5.59
C LEU A 50 -0.57 -5.98 -5.78
N THR A 51 -1.53 -5.41 -5.05
CA THR A 51 -1.72 -3.97 -4.87
C THR A 51 -1.65 -3.64 -3.39
N VAL A 52 -0.99 -2.52 -3.03
CA VAL A 52 -1.02 -2.01 -1.66
C VAL A 52 -2.07 -0.92 -1.58
N TYR A 53 -3.14 -1.18 -0.84
CA TYR A 53 -4.18 -0.20 -0.59
C TYR A 53 -3.90 0.53 0.72
N VAL A 54 -3.76 1.85 0.63
CA VAL A 54 -3.48 2.72 1.78
C VAL A 54 -4.59 3.75 1.91
N VAL A 55 -5.14 3.86 3.13
CA VAL A 55 -6.07 4.94 3.47
C VAL A 55 -5.35 5.94 4.34
N CYS A 56 -5.38 7.20 3.92
CA CYS A 56 -4.81 8.33 4.64
C CYS A 56 -5.88 9.37 4.97
N THR A 57 -5.62 10.20 5.98
CA THR A 57 -6.39 11.43 6.15
C THR A 57 -5.97 12.45 5.09
N VAL A 58 -6.80 13.48 4.86
CA VAL A 58 -6.43 14.63 4.02
C VAL A 58 -5.19 15.39 4.53
N GLY A 59 -4.81 15.20 5.80
CA GLY A 59 -3.56 15.68 6.38
C GLY A 59 -2.35 14.77 6.13
N GLY A 60 -2.55 13.65 5.42
CA GLY A 60 -1.51 12.69 5.06
C GLY A 60 -1.15 11.69 6.16
N GLN A 61 -1.96 11.59 7.23
CA GLN A 61 -1.76 10.59 8.28
C GLN A 61 -2.31 9.25 7.84
N ILE A 62 -1.49 8.19 7.92
CA ILE A 62 -1.88 6.84 7.53
C ILE A 62 -2.88 6.28 8.56
N ALA A 63 -4.05 5.86 8.09
CA ALA A 63 -5.07 5.20 8.89
C ALA A 63 -5.04 3.68 8.70
N GLN A 64 -4.75 3.21 7.48
CA GLN A 64 -4.78 1.79 7.13
C GLN A 64 -3.79 1.47 6.01
N ILE A 65 -3.21 0.27 6.05
CA ILE A 65 -2.42 -0.34 4.98
C ILE A 65 -2.88 -1.80 4.87
N VAL A 66 -3.41 -2.20 3.71
CA VAL A 66 -3.89 -3.56 3.44
C VAL A 66 -3.40 -4.05 2.07
N PRO A 67 -3.04 -5.33 1.93
CA PRO A 67 -2.72 -5.93 0.64
C PRO A 67 -4.00 -6.33 -0.08
N TYR A 68 -4.10 -5.96 -1.35
CA TYR A 68 -5.08 -6.47 -2.29
C TYR A 68 -4.42 -7.41 -3.29
N ASP A 69 -5.18 -8.39 -3.75
CA ASP A 69 -4.85 -9.23 -4.90
C ASP A 69 -5.96 -9.10 -5.92
N GLU A 70 -5.63 -8.88 -7.20
CA GLU A 70 -6.62 -8.66 -8.28
C GLU A 70 -7.67 -7.56 -7.95
N GLY A 71 -7.26 -6.53 -7.21
CA GLY A 71 -8.11 -5.41 -6.83
C GLY A 71 -9.09 -5.68 -5.68
N ILE A 72 -8.98 -6.82 -4.98
CA ILE A 72 -9.81 -7.14 -3.81
C ILE A 72 -8.97 -7.50 -2.59
N ASP A 73 -9.56 -7.39 -1.40
CA ASP A 73 -8.94 -7.81 -0.14
C ASP A 73 -8.54 -9.29 -0.20
N CYS A 74 -7.34 -9.61 0.30
CA CYS A 74 -6.77 -10.95 0.24
C CYS A 74 -6.47 -11.50 1.64
N GLU A 75 -6.22 -12.80 1.71
CA GLU A 75 -5.93 -13.51 2.97
C GLU A 75 -4.49 -13.30 3.51
N PHE A 76 -3.77 -12.32 2.96
CA PHE A 76 -2.42 -12.00 3.36
C PHE A 76 -2.36 -10.72 4.18
N GLN A 77 -1.29 -10.57 4.93
CA GLN A 77 -0.95 -9.35 5.64
C GLN A 77 0.48 -8.95 5.34
N PHE A 78 0.74 -7.65 5.26
CA PHE A 78 2.11 -7.15 5.23
C PHE A 78 2.82 -7.38 6.57
N THR A 79 4.11 -7.71 6.50
CA THR A 79 5.01 -7.74 7.66
C THR A 79 5.26 -6.32 8.16
N VAL A 80 5.90 -6.22 9.33
CA VAL A 80 6.31 -4.92 9.89
C VAL A 80 7.25 -4.19 8.94
N SER A 81 8.30 -4.87 8.45
CA SER A 81 9.29 -4.29 7.52
C SER A 81 8.67 -3.79 6.21
N GLU A 82 7.65 -4.49 5.70
CA GLU A 82 6.92 -4.08 4.49
C GLU A 82 6.08 -2.83 4.76
N LYS A 83 5.35 -2.81 5.88
CA LYS A 83 4.57 -1.63 6.30
C LYS A 83 5.46 -0.41 6.53
N GLU A 84 6.67 -0.59 7.05
CA GLU A 84 7.64 0.50 7.20
C GLU A 84 8.10 1.07 5.86
N GLN A 85 8.39 0.23 4.86
CA GLN A 85 8.74 0.67 3.50
C GLN A 85 7.59 1.46 2.86
N ILE A 86 6.36 0.94 2.95
CA ILE A 86 5.15 1.61 2.44
C ILE A 86 4.94 2.95 3.16
N SER A 87 5.05 2.95 4.49
CA SER A 87 4.86 4.17 5.30
C SER A 87 5.88 5.24 4.96
N ALA A 88 7.16 4.85 4.81
CA ALA A 88 8.21 5.78 4.41
C ALA A 88 7.93 6.41 3.04
N TYR A 89 7.40 5.64 2.09
CA TYR A 89 7.00 6.15 0.79
C TYR A 89 5.83 7.14 0.89
N ILE A 90 4.76 6.77 1.61
CA ILE A 90 3.57 7.63 1.78
C ILE A 90 3.88 8.92 2.54
N LEU A 91 4.79 8.86 3.52
CA LEU A 91 5.22 10.02 4.31
C LEU A 91 6.29 10.88 3.62
N SER A 92 6.75 10.48 2.43
CA SER A 92 7.70 11.28 1.64
C SER A 92 7.09 12.63 1.25
N GLU A 93 7.94 13.65 1.10
CA GLU A 93 7.49 15.00 0.76
C GLU A 93 6.73 15.06 -0.58
N ASP A 94 7.11 14.22 -1.56
CA ASP A 94 6.43 14.11 -2.85
C ASP A 94 4.97 13.67 -2.68
N ILE A 95 4.75 12.54 -2.02
CA ILE A 95 3.40 11.98 -1.84
C ILE A 95 2.56 12.88 -0.94
N GLN A 96 3.14 13.40 0.15
CA GLN A 96 2.46 14.36 1.02
C GLN A 96 2.07 15.64 0.27
N GLY A 97 2.93 16.12 -0.63
CA GLY A 97 2.63 17.22 -1.54
C GLY A 97 1.44 16.90 -2.44
N ARG A 98 1.39 15.71 -3.03
CA ARG A 98 0.26 15.28 -3.87
C ARG A 98 -1.04 15.18 -3.10
N ILE A 99 -1.03 14.57 -1.90
CA ILE A 99 -2.21 14.44 -1.04
C ILE A 99 -2.81 15.81 -0.70
N ARG A 100 -1.96 16.78 -0.32
CA ARG A 100 -2.40 18.14 0.05
C ARG A 100 -3.02 18.92 -1.11
N ASN A 101 -2.60 18.62 -2.35
CA ASN A 101 -3.07 19.29 -3.56
C ASN A 101 -4.31 18.62 -4.18
N LEU A 102 -4.85 17.56 -3.57
CA LEU A 102 -6.08 16.92 -4.05
C LEU A 102 -7.27 17.86 -3.88
N THR A 103 -7.98 18.10 -4.99
CA THR A 103 -9.23 18.84 -4.97
C THR A 103 -10.33 17.97 -4.36
N SER A 104 -11.26 18.58 -3.61
CA SER A 104 -12.44 17.87 -3.12
C SER A 104 -13.25 17.34 -4.30
N PRO A 105 -13.81 16.12 -4.21
CA PRO A 105 -14.77 15.64 -5.20
C PRO A 105 -15.97 16.60 -5.26
N ILE A 106 -16.50 16.81 -6.48
CA ILE A 106 -17.58 17.75 -6.81
C ILE A 106 -18.94 17.16 -6.41
#